data_AF-A0A3L7NUZ6-F1
#
_entry.id   AF-A0A3L7NUZ6-F1
#
_cell.length_a   1.000
_cell.length_b   1.000
_cell.length_c   1.000
_cell.angle_alpha   90.00
_cell.angle_beta   90.00
_cell.angle_gamma   90.00
#
_symmetry.space_group_name_H-M   'P 1'
#
loop_
_entity.id
_entity.type
_entity.pdbx_description
1 polymer ?
#
loop_
_entity_poly.entity_id
_entity_poly.type
_entity_poly.pdbx_seq_one_letter_code
_entity_poly.pdbx_strand_id
1 'polypeptide(L)'
;MRIICTGCGIPLEPIAGKVKRSCPTCGVWTDYRHLLAGMAGGERNRITPPGAAGSPISPGSTAANPDSEIRPPSRSGDAVLDQLMALEKDHPQGDSAATPAALPVYASAEKDNDSYLLVQPKKSGENYSSSEDPDDGLPYSITDKGDIFCPQCDQRLPPGAVLCVQCGLNFQTGERVKRAHKVVQLHWVESMASSTRKLIAIIWSCAILTLFVALNQLDAMSTGGVFGWSLFAIPQVCVLLGSYGELALTRNRKGQVKISRKFRIAFVSLGEKIHLPEGHEGLKCAIRASMGLFEWVVLVFLLLPTLLPGIAFYFLVMHRPFVVVSLTKHTGREETVLFRTRDENQGREIAQILHKIIGKTLDFSG
;
A
#
# COMPACT_ATOMS: atom_id res chain seq x y z
N MET A 1 -6.26 -30.38 12.17
CA MET A 1 -6.19 -29.09 11.44
C MET A 1 -4.84 -29.04 10.74
N ARG A 2 -4.78 -28.77 9.42
CA ARG A 2 -3.49 -28.65 8.70
C ARG A 2 -3.08 -27.17 8.66
N ILE A 3 -1.86 -26.87 9.09
CA ILE A 3 -1.30 -25.51 8.98
C ILE A 3 -0.80 -25.37 7.55
N ILE A 4 -1.20 -24.34 6.83
CA ILE A 4 -0.73 -24.10 5.45
C ILE A 4 0.35 -23.02 5.49
N CYS A 5 1.49 -23.26 4.83
CA CYS A 5 2.54 -22.24 4.70
C CYS A 5 2.03 -21.03 3.91
N THR A 6 2.19 -19.83 4.45
CA THR A 6 1.77 -18.57 3.80
C THR A 6 2.58 -18.23 2.56
N GLY A 7 3.80 -18.75 2.43
CA GLY A 7 4.66 -18.52 1.27
C GLY A 7 4.33 -19.44 0.09
N CYS A 8 4.30 -20.76 0.31
CA CYS A 8 4.23 -21.75 -0.78
C CYS A 8 2.96 -22.61 -0.79
N GLY A 9 2.04 -22.45 0.18
CA GLY A 9 0.80 -23.24 0.24
C GLY A 9 0.99 -24.71 0.65
N ILE A 10 2.21 -25.16 0.96
CA ILE A 10 2.46 -26.54 1.39
C ILE A 10 1.95 -26.73 2.83
N PRO A 11 1.25 -27.85 3.13
CA PRO A 11 0.83 -28.17 4.49
C PRO A 11 2.05 -28.47 5.38
N LEU A 12 2.10 -27.85 6.55
CA LEU A 12 3.11 -28.03 7.58
C LEU A 12 2.53 -28.86 8.74
N GLU A 13 3.27 -29.84 9.20
CA GLU A 13 2.93 -30.56 10.43
C GLU A 13 3.20 -29.69 11.67
N PRO A 14 2.27 -29.63 12.65
CA PRO A 14 2.52 -28.92 13.90
C PRO A 14 3.60 -29.63 14.71
N ILE A 15 4.58 -28.87 15.21
CA ILE A 15 5.55 -29.37 16.19
C ILE A 15 5.03 -29.00 17.58
N ALA A 16 4.82 -30.00 18.44
CA ALA A 16 4.36 -29.79 19.81
C ALA A 16 5.25 -28.78 20.55
N GLY A 17 4.64 -27.78 21.19
CA GLY A 17 5.33 -26.78 22.01
C GLY A 17 6.00 -25.62 21.24
N LYS A 18 6.03 -25.62 19.91
CA LYS A 18 6.57 -24.49 19.11
C LYS A 18 5.46 -23.71 18.44
N VAL A 19 5.49 -22.38 18.60
CA VAL A 19 4.46 -21.46 18.11
C VAL A 19 4.76 -20.90 16.72
N LYS A 20 6.05 -20.93 16.34
CA LYS A 20 6.54 -20.48 15.04
C LYS A 20 7.38 -21.58 14.40
N ARG A 21 7.25 -21.76 13.09
CA ARG A 21 8.07 -22.68 12.29
C ARG A 21 8.41 -22.04 10.96
N SER A 22 9.66 -22.21 10.49
CA SER A 22 10.04 -21.90 9.12
C SER A 22 9.61 -23.02 8.19
N CYS A 23 9.07 -22.66 7.03
CA CYS A 23 8.77 -23.64 5.99
C CYS A 23 10.09 -24.26 5.48
N PRO A 24 10.21 -25.60 5.41
CA PRO A 24 11.42 -26.23 4.91
C PRO A 24 11.63 -25.97 3.42
N THR A 25 10.57 -25.68 2.66
CA THR A 25 10.65 -25.47 1.21
C THR A 25 11.02 -24.03 0.84
N CYS A 26 10.37 -23.03 1.44
CA CYS A 26 10.57 -21.62 1.07
C CYS A 26 11.20 -20.73 2.15
N GLY A 27 11.48 -21.28 3.35
CA GLY A 27 12.08 -20.53 4.45
C GLY A 27 11.15 -19.53 5.15
N VAL A 28 9.94 -19.28 4.64
CA VAL A 28 8.98 -18.34 5.23
C VAL A 28 8.55 -18.81 6.61
N TRP A 29 8.64 -17.92 7.59
CA TRP A 29 8.18 -18.16 8.96
C TRP A 29 6.67 -18.04 9.06
N THR A 30 6.00 -19.10 9.52
CA THR A 30 4.56 -19.11 9.75
C THR A 30 4.28 -19.12 11.25
N ASP A 31 3.48 -18.17 11.73
CA ASP A 31 3.01 -18.10 13.12
C ASP A 31 1.59 -18.64 13.22
N TYR A 32 1.42 -19.75 13.95
CA TYR A 32 0.13 -20.44 14.11
C TYR A 32 -0.40 -20.36 15.56
N ARG A 33 0.03 -19.34 16.33
CA ARG A 33 -0.46 -19.05 17.69
C ARG A 33 -1.98 -18.93 17.76
N HIS A 34 -2.61 -18.38 16.72
CA HIS A 34 -4.06 -18.25 16.60
C HIS A 34 -4.80 -19.59 16.44
N LEU A 35 -4.14 -20.61 15.89
CA LEU A 35 -4.71 -21.96 15.73
C LEU A 35 -4.57 -22.79 17.01
N LEU A 36 -3.52 -22.55 17.81
CA LEU A 36 -3.29 -23.24 19.08
C LEU A 36 -4.29 -22.82 20.16
N ALA A 37 -4.81 -21.59 20.11
CA ALA A 37 -5.80 -21.08 21.06
C ALA A 37 -7.11 -21.91 21.09
N GLY A 38 -7.45 -22.60 19.99
CA GLY A 38 -8.61 -23.49 19.93
C GLY A 38 -8.38 -24.89 20.53
N MET A 39 -7.12 -25.34 20.65
CA MET A 39 -6.81 -26.70 21.11
C MET A 39 -6.58 -26.81 22.61
N ALA A 40 -6.20 -25.70 23.28
CA ALA A 40 -5.94 -25.70 24.72
C ALA A 40 -7.21 -25.71 25.60
N GLY A 41 -8.40 -25.60 25.00
CA GLY A 41 -9.68 -25.47 25.73
C GLY A 41 -10.51 -26.75 25.87
N GLY A 42 -10.03 -27.91 25.45
CA GLY A 42 -10.90 -29.05 25.11
C GLY A 42 -10.66 -30.37 25.83
N GLU A 43 -10.21 -30.44 27.10
CA GLU A 43 -10.13 -31.77 27.77
C GLU A 43 -10.10 -31.78 29.30
N ARG A 44 -10.91 -30.94 29.98
CA ARG A 44 -11.20 -31.13 31.43
C ARG A 44 -12.61 -30.67 31.77
N ASN A 45 -13.60 -31.53 31.53
CA ASN A 45 -14.79 -31.75 32.37
C ASN A 45 -15.97 -32.28 31.55
N ARG A 46 -16.20 -33.59 31.61
CA ARG A 46 -17.53 -34.17 31.86
C ARG A 46 -17.43 -35.70 31.92
N ILE A 47 -17.35 -36.21 33.14
CA ILE A 47 -17.92 -37.52 33.47
C ILE A 47 -19.19 -37.17 34.26
N THR A 48 -20.35 -37.47 33.70
CA THR A 48 -21.62 -37.51 34.44
C THR A 48 -22.44 -38.67 33.84
N PRO A 49 -22.97 -39.60 34.67
CA PRO A 49 -23.63 -40.81 34.19
C PRO A 49 -25.09 -40.56 33.76
N PRO A 50 -25.72 -41.53 33.04
CA PRO A 50 -26.97 -41.31 32.32
C PRO A 50 -28.20 -41.52 33.21
N GLY A 51 -29.13 -40.58 33.16
CA GLY A 51 -30.48 -40.69 33.71
C GLY A 51 -31.51 -40.67 32.57
N ALA A 52 -32.32 -41.72 32.53
CA ALA A 52 -33.30 -42.04 31.49
C ALA A 52 -34.63 -41.28 31.62
N ALA A 53 -35.28 -41.03 30.48
CA ALA A 53 -36.75 -40.98 30.21
C ALA A 53 -36.93 -40.24 28.86
N GLY A 54 -37.30 -40.89 27.75
CA GLY A 54 -38.70 -41.13 27.31
C GLY A 54 -39.36 -39.82 26.84
N SER A 55 -39.89 -39.61 25.64
CA SER A 55 -40.54 -40.48 24.63
C SER A 55 -40.59 -39.73 23.25
N PRO A 56 -41.53 -39.97 22.31
CA PRO A 56 -41.36 -40.86 21.15
C PRO A 56 -41.51 -40.20 19.75
N ILE A 57 -40.90 -40.86 18.76
CA ILE A 57 -41.37 -41.20 17.39
C ILE A 57 -42.28 -40.20 16.64
N SER A 58 -41.80 -39.72 15.48
CA SER A 58 -42.55 -39.86 14.22
C SER A 58 -41.64 -39.90 12.98
N PRO A 59 -41.95 -40.76 11.98
CA PRO A 59 -41.11 -41.01 10.82
C PRO A 59 -41.52 -40.14 9.63
N GLY A 60 -40.53 -39.69 8.87
CA GLY A 60 -40.71 -38.92 7.63
C GLY A 60 -39.63 -39.27 6.62
N SER A 61 -39.76 -40.47 6.06
CA SER A 61 -39.08 -40.92 4.84
C SER A 61 -39.46 -40.02 3.67
N THR A 62 -38.48 -39.49 2.94
CA THR A 62 -38.49 -39.58 1.46
C THR A 62 -37.11 -39.29 0.89
N ALA A 63 -36.56 -40.31 0.23
CA ALA A 63 -35.50 -40.17 -0.76
C ALA A 63 -36.06 -39.54 -2.03
N ALA A 64 -35.31 -38.63 -2.65
CA ALA A 64 -35.26 -38.46 -4.11
C ALA A 64 -34.14 -37.47 -4.45
N ASN A 65 -33.03 -38.01 -4.92
CA ASN A 65 -32.08 -37.31 -5.78
C ASN A 65 -32.62 -37.45 -7.21
N PRO A 66 -32.68 -36.38 -8.01
CA PRO A 66 -32.10 -36.54 -9.34
C PRO A 66 -31.29 -35.33 -9.79
N ASP A 67 -30.25 -35.69 -10.52
CA ASP A 67 -29.32 -34.88 -11.28
C ASP A 67 -30.01 -33.77 -12.09
N SER A 68 -29.58 -32.53 -11.88
CA SER A 68 -29.79 -31.43 -12.83
C SER A 68 -28.42 -30.97 -13.35
N GLU A 69 -28.08 -31.48 -14.53
CA GLU A 69 -26.95 -31.08 -15.34
C GLU A 69 -27.16 -29.64 -15.84
N ILE A 70 -26.50 -28.68 -15.19
CA ILE A 70 -26.52 -27.27 -15.59
C ILE A 70 -25.57 -27.13 -16.79
N ARG A 71 -26.14 -27.10 -18.00
CA ARG A 71 -25.47 -26.62 -19.22
C ARG A 71 -25.15 -25.12 -19.07
N PRO A 72 -23.91 -24.67 -19.30
CA PRO A 72 -23.63 -23.24 -19.41
C PRO A 72 -24.21 -22.68 -20.73
N PRO A 73 -24.77 -21.46 -20.72
CA PRO A 73 -25.22 -20.83 -21.95
C PRO A 73 -24.04 -20.53 -22.89
N SER A 74 -24.26 -20.83 -24.16
CA SER A 74 -23.36 -20.56 -25.27
C SER A 74 -23.00 -19.08 -25.35
N ARG A 75 -21.70 -18.82 -25.34
CA ARG A 75 -21.07 -17.51 -25.49
C ARG A 75 -21.08 -17.12 -26.98
N SER A 76 -22.08 -16.34 -27.39
CA SER A 76 -22.15 -15.75 -28.74
C SER A 76 -22.55 -14.28 -28.64
N GLY A 77 -21.63 -13.46 -28.11
CA GLY A 77 -21.88 -12.02 -27.90
C GLY A 77 -20.65 -11.11 -27.89
N ASP A 78 -19.43 -11.61 -28.09
CA ASP A 78 -18.21 -10.80 -27.88
C ASP A 78 -17.60 -10.21 -29.18
N ALA A 79 -18.18 -10.47 -30.37
CA ALA A 79 -17.60 -9.99 -31.63
C ALA A 79 -17.74 -8.46 -31.86
N VAL A 80 -18.71 -7.80 -31.21
CA VAL A 80 -18.94 -6.35 -31.39
C VAL A 80 -18.05 -5.51 -30.45
N LEU A 81 -17.70 -6.04 -29.27
CA LEU A 81 -16.84 -5.35 -28.32
C LEU A 81 -15.36 -5.40 -28.74
N ASP A 82 -14.93 -6.51 -29.35
CA ASP A 82 -13.58 -6.61 -29.93
C ASP A 82 -13.40 -5.69 -31.15
N GLN A 83 -14.48 -5.43 -31.91
CA GLN A 83 -14.46 -4.48 -33.03
C GLN A 83 -14.39 -3.01 -32.59
N LEU A 84 -14.96 -2.66 -31.43
CA LEU A 84 -14.85 -1.32 -30.85
C LEU A 84 -13.48 -1.08 -30.21
N MET A 85 -12.86 -2.10 -29.62
CA MET A 85 -11.50 -2.01 -29.05
C MET A 85 -10.39 -2.01 -30.13
N ALA A 86 -10.67 -2.55 -31.32
CA ALA A 86 -9.73 -2.51 -32.45
C ALA A 86 -9.66 -1.14 -33.15
N LEU A 87 -10.69 -0.29 -33.00
CA LEU A 87 -10.75 1.05 -33.61
C LEU A 87 -10.02 2.14 -32.81
N GLU A 88 -9.51 1.84 -31.62
CA GLU A 88 -8.76 2.78 -30.77
C GLU A 88 -7.23 2.63 -30.91
N LYS A 89 -6.75 1.94 -31.96
CA LYS A 89 -5.31 1.63 -32.13
C LYS A 89 -4.53 2.53 -33.10
N ASP A 90 -5.20 3.41 -33.85
CA ASP A 90 -4.56 4.27 -34.85
C ASP A 90 -4.77 5.77 -34.56
N HIS A 91 -4.50 6.21 -33.33
CA HIS A 91 -4.23 7.63 -33.10
C HIS A 91 -2.72 7.88 -33.18
N PRO A 92 -2.24 8.71 -34.13
CA PRO A 92 -0.84 9.08 -34.16
C PRO A 92 -0.51 9.74 -32.82
N GLN A 93 0.52 9.18 -32.19
CA GLN A 93 1.12 9.64 -30.95
C GLN A 93 1.71 11.03 -31.18
N GLY A 94 0.84 12.03 -31.27
CA GLY A 94 1.22 13.42 -31.23
C GLY A 94 1.83 13.67 -29.86
N ASP A 95 2.98 14.32 -29.84
CA ASP A 95 3.66 14.84 -28.66
C ASP A 95 2.74 15.78 -27.89
N SER A 96 1.77 15.21 -27.19
CA SER A 96 0.94 15.91 -26.24
C SER A 96 1.88 16.21 -25.09
N ALA A 97 2.30 17.47 -25.02
CA ALA A 97 3.09 18.04 -23.95
C ALA A 97 2.49 17.60 -22.62
N ALA A 98 3.01 16.50 -22.08
CA ALA A 98 2.74 16.05 -20.73
C ALA A 98 3.09 17.25 -19.87
N THR A 99 2.07 17.85 -19.25
CA THR A 99 2.30 18.84 -18.21
C THR A 99 3.27 18.17 -17.25
N PRO A 100 4.50 18.68 -17.08
CA PRO A 100 5.51 17.99 -16.32
C PRO A 100 4.93 17.76 -14.94
N ALA A 101 4.69 16.49 -14.59
CA ALA A 101 4.43 16.10 -13.23
C ALA A 101 5.56 16.75 -12.44
N ALA A 102 5.19 17.74 -11.61
CA ALA A 102 6.15 18.60 -10.93
C ALA A 102 7.18 17.67 -10.29
N LEU A 103 8.42 17.72 -10.82
CA LEU A 103 9.52 16.92 -10.30
C LEU A 103 9.53 17.15 -8.79
N PRO A 104 9.67 16.09 -7.97
CA PRO A 104 9.70 16.24 -6.54
C PRO A 104 10.71 17.33 -6.21
N VAL A 105 10.23 18.42 -5.61
CA VAL A 105 11.07 19.51 -5.14
C VAL A 105 11.91 18.89 -4.04
N TYR A 106 13.09 18.41 -4.40
CA TYR A 106 14.12 18.10 -3.44
C TYR A 106 14.45 19.44 -2.80
N ALA A 107 13.90 19.70 -1.61
CA ALA A 107 14.37 20.80 -0.79
C ALA A 107 15.87 20.56 -0.60
N SER A 108 16.68 21.32 -1.33
CA SER A 108 18.14 21.30 -1.23
C SER A 108 18.45 21.48 0.24
N ALA A 109 18.97 20.43 0.87
CA ALA A 109 19.32 20.46 2.27
C ALA A 109 20.28 21.64 2.47
N GLU A 110 19.80 22.62 3.22
CA GLU A 110 20.57 23.77 3.68
C GLU A 110 21.88 23.25 4.28
N LYS A 111 22.98 23.84 3.82
CA LYS A 111 24.35 23.37 4.02
C LYS A 111 24.76 23.68 5.47
N ASP A 112 24.27 22.89 6.42
CA ASP A 112 24.71 22.97 7.82
C ASP A 112 26.18 22.58 7.90
N ASN A 113 27.00 23.57 8.23
CA ASN A 113 28.45 23.51 8.37
C ASN A 113 28.80 22.88 9.73
N ASP A 114 28.39 21.63 9.95
CA ASP A 114 28.70 20.91 11.18
C ASP A 114 30.16 20.41 11.12
N SER A 115 31.02 21.20 11.76
CA SER A 115 32.43 20.93 12.07
C SER A 115 32.62 19.51 12.63
N TYR A 116 33.22 18.64 11.83
CA TYR A 116 33.62 17.29 12.21
C TYR A 116 34.83 17.38 13.16
N LEU A 117 34.57 17.21 14.45
CA LEU A 117 35.61 16.89 15.43
C LEU A 117 36.22 15.53 15.06
N LEU A 118 37.40 15.58 14.43
CA LEU A 118 38.27 14.43 14.19
C LEU A 118 38.77 13.89 15.53
N VAL A 119 38.18 12.81 16.01
CA VAL A 119 38.77 12.00 17.09
C VAL A 119 39.89 11.19 16.47
N GLN A 120 41.12 11.39 16.96
CA GLN A 120 42.29 10.67 16.44
C GLN A 120 42.24 9.20 16.85
N PRO A 121 42.54 8.26 15.93
CA PRO A 121 42.49 6.83 16.22
C PRO A 121 43.61 6.41 17.16
N LYS A 122 43.27 5.61 18.17
CA LYS A 122 44.23 4.92 19.04
C LYS A 122 44.74 3.68 18.30
N LYS A 123 46.03 3.66 17.95
CA LYS A 123 46.73 2.49 17.39
C LYS A 123 46.61 1.30 18.37
N SER A 124 45.77 0.32 18.07
CA SER A 124 46.03 -1.08 18.43
C SER A 124 46.90 -1.66 17.30
N GLY A 125 47.91 -2.47 17.52
CA GLY A 125 48.23 -3.38 18.62
C GLY A 125 48.70 -4.66 17.94
N GLU A 126 50.02 -4.82 17.87
CA GLU A 126 50.81 -6.02 17.57
C GLU A 126 50.32 -6.97 16.45
N ASN A 127 50.99 -6.83 15.30
CA ASN A 127 51.16 -7.90 14.33
C ASN A 127 51.70 -9.15 15.03
N TYR A 128 50.93 -10.23 15.06
CA TYR A 128 51.48 -11.57 15.24
C TYR A 128 52.48 -11.80 14.11
N SER A 129 53.77 -11.90 14.46
CA SER A 129 54.79 -12.31 13.50
C SER A 129 54.49 -13.74 13.08
N SER A 130 54.19 -13.93 11.80
CA SER A 130 54.37 -15.21 11.13
C SER A 130 55.79 -15.73 11.43
N SER A 131 55.91 -16.86 12.13
CA SER A 131 57.17 -17.58 12.22
C SER A 131 57.61 -17.96 10.81
N GLU A 132 58.83 -17.57 10.42
CA GLU A 132 59.45 -17.96 9.15
C GLU A 132 60.19 -19.31 9.28
N ASP A 133 59.78 -20.16 10.22
CA ASP A 133 60.43 -21.46 10.44
C ASP A 133 59.92 -22.46 9.39
N PRO A 134 60.76 -22.89 8.42
CA PRO A 134 60.32 -23.75 7.32
C PRO A 134 60.00 -25.19 7.75
N ASP A 135 60.18 -25.54 9.03
CA ASP A 135 60.06 -26.91 9.54
C ASP A 135 59.03 -27.05 10.69
N ASP A 136 58.11 -26.09 10.84
CA ASP A 136 57.16 -26.03 11.97
C ASP A 136 56.18 -27.24 12.06
N GLY A 137 56.20 -28.20 11.12
CA GLY A 137 55.51 -29.50 11.26
C GLY A 137 53.98 -29.43 11.48
N LEU A 138 53.40 -28.23 11.40
CA LEU A 138 51.99 -27.99 11.65
C LEU A 138 51.19 -28.42 10.41
N PRO A 139 50.29 -29.41 10.55
CA PRO A 139 49.55 -29.96 9.43
C PRO A 139 48.58 -28.90 8.89
N TYR A 140 48.93 -28.35 7.73
CA TYR A 140 48.13 -27.44 6.90
C TYR A 140 47.66 -26.17 7.63
N SER A 141 48.25 -25.03 7.30
CA SER A 141 47.64 -23.74 7.63
C SER A 141 46.26 -23.68 6.97
N ILE A 142 45.21 -23.79 7.78
CA ILE A 142 43.82 -23.58 7.34
C ILE A 142 43.74 -22.10 6.94
N THR A 143 43.95 -21.85 5.65
CA THR A 143 43.85 -20.53 5.02
C THR A 143 42.41 -20.15 4.72
N ASP A 144 41.44 -20.82 5.36
CA ASP A 144 40.12 -20.25 5.55
C ASP A 144 40.32 -19.09 6.53
N LYS A 145 40.48 -17.89 5.99
CA LYS A 145 40.36 -16.64 6.75
C LYS A 145 38.99 -16.68 7.41
N GLY A 146 38.96 -17.21 8.63
CA GLY A 146 37.74 -17.54 9.34
C GLY A 146 36.81 -16.34 9.36
N ASP A 147 35.52 -16.61 9.24
CA ASP A 147 34.55 -15.54 9.26
C ASP A 147 34.67 -14.76 10.56
N ILE A 148 34.84 -13.45 10.41
CA ILE A 148 34.98 -12.54 11.54
C ILE A 148 33.57 -12.20 11.99
N PHE A 149 33.28 -12.35 13.28
CA PHE A 149 32.02 -11.93 13.87
C PHE A 149 32.18 -10.53 14.46
N CYS A 150 31.15 -9.68 14.30
CA CYS A 150 31.17 -8.36 14.91
C CYS A 150 31.02 -8.46 16.44
N PRO A 151 31.93 -7.92 17.26
CA PRO A 151 31.94 -8.10 18.72
C PRO A 151 30.76 -7.45 19.46
N GLN A 152 29.88 -6.73 18.74
CA GLN A 152 28.79 -5.97 19.32
C GLN A 152 27.40 -6.45 18.88
N CYS A 153 27.31 -7.14 17.75
CA CYS A 153 26.02 -7.63 17.23
C CYS A 153 26.09 -9.07 16.72
N ASP A 154 27.26 -9.71 16.85
CA ASP A 154 27.56 -11.08 16.43
C ASP A 154 27.21 -11.40 14.97
N GLN A 155 27.07 -10.38 14.13
CA GLN A 155 26.85 -10.57 12.71
C GLN A 155 28.14 -11.05 12.05
N ARG A 156 28.03 -12.12 11.25
CA ARG A 156 29.09 -12.65 10.39
C ARG A 156 29.48 -11.61 9.34
N LEU A 157 30.77 -11.31 9.22
CA LEU A 157 31.33 -10.34 8.29
C LEU A 157 32.32 -11.01 7.34
N PRO A 158 32.44 -10.50 6.10
CA PRO A 158 33.45 -11.01 5.18
C PRO A 158 34.87 -10.75 5.72
N PRO A 159 35.83 -11.64 5.44
CA PRO A 159 37.21 -11.44 5.89
C PRO A 159 37.78 -10.13 5.35
N GLY A 160 38.38 -9.32 6.23
CA GLY A 160 38.90 -7.99 5.91
C GLY A 160 37.88 -6.84 5.99
N ALA A 161 36.66 -7.07 6.51
CA ALA A 161 35.70 -6.01 6.74
C ALA A 161 36.20 -4.98 7.78
N VAL A 162 36.35 -3.72 7.36
CA VAL A 162 36.73 -2.60 8.24
C VAL A 162 35.52 -2.04 9.01
N LEU A 163 34.31 -2.26 8.49
CA LEU A 163 33.06 -1.72 9.05
C LEU A 163 32.00 -2.81 9.14
N CYS A 164 31.35 -2.92 10.30
CA CYS A 164 30.16 -3.75 10.41
C CYS A 164 28.98 -3.09 9.67
N VAL A 165 28.46 -3.74 8.62
CA VAL A 165 27.31 -3.24 7.84
C VAL A 165 26.04 -3.13 8.69
N GLN A 166 25.89 -3.98 9.73
CA GLN A 166 24.67 -4.03 10.54
C GLN A 166 24.64 -2.99 11.66
N CYS A 167 25.70 -2.92 12.48
CA CYS A 167 25.75 -1.98 13.62
C CYS A 167 26.55 -0.70 13.36
N GLY A 168 27.33 -0.62 12.28
CA GLY A 168 28.15 0.53 11.93
C GLY A 168 29.44 0.68 12.73
N LEU A 169 29.87 -0.34 13.49
CA LEU A 169 31.14 -0.33 14.22
C LEU A 169 32.32 -0.42 13.26
N ASN A 170 33.25 0.52 13.34
CA ASN A 170 34.52 0.48 12.63
C ASN A 170 35.56 -0.29 13.48
N PHE A 171 36.13 -1.36 12.93
CA PHE A 171 37.05 -2.25 13.64
C PHE A 171 38.42 -1.62 13.90
N GLN A 172 38.83 -0.63 13.09
CA GLN A 172 40.12 0.03 13.25
C GLN A 172 40.07 1.10 14.33
N THR A 173 38.99 1.87 14.39
CA THR A 173 38.86 2.97 15.35
C THR A 173 38.15 2.58 16.63
N GLY A 174 37.39 1.47 16.61
CA GLY A 174 36.47 1.09 17.69
C GLY A 174 35.23 1.99 17.79
N GLU A 175 35.06 2.96 16.89
CA GLU A 175 33.96 3.92 16.91
C GLU A 175 32.82 3.49 16.00
N ARG A 176 31.59 3.81 16.40
CA ARG A 176 30.42 3.64 15.51
C ARG A 176 30.36 4.82 14.53
N VAL A 177 30.39 4.50 13.25
CA VAL A 177 30.10 5.47 12.20
C VAL A 177 28.67 5.96 12.38
N LYS A 178 28.51 7.25 12.71
CA LYS A 178 27.20 7.89 12.77
C LYS A 178 26.60 7.83 11.37
N ARG A 179 25.57 7.00 11.20
CA ARG A 179 24.81 6.95 9.94
C ARG A 179 24.08 8.27 9.76
N ALA A 180 24.62 9.14 8.91
CA ALA A 180 23.90 10.31 8.44
C ALA A 180 22.83 9.86 7.44
N HIS A 181 21.58 9.80 7.89
CA HIS A 181 20.47 9.56 6.97
C HIS A 181 20.21 10.82 6.15
N LYS A 182 20.15 10.68 4.82
CA LYS A 182 19.72 11.76 3.94
C LYS A 182 18.30 12.17 4.35
N VAL A 183 18.13 13.45 4.68
CA VAL A 183 16.81 14.02 4.93
C VAL A 183 16.05 13.99 3.61
N VAL A 184 14.87 13.37 3.61
CA VAL A 184 14.02 13.26 2.44
C VAL A 184 12.69 13.91 2.79
N GLN A 185 12.25 14.86 1.99
CA GLN A 185 10.93 15.46 2.06
C GLN A 185 10.33 15.35 0.66
N LEU A 186 9.31 14.50 0.53
CA LEU A 186 8.60 14.29 -0.72
C LEU A 186 7.13 14.59 -0.48
N HIS A 187 6.52 15.24 -1.45
CA HIS A 187 5.13 15.65 -1.42
C HIS A 187 4.47 15.25 -2.73
N TRP A 188 3.36 14.55 -2.64
CA TRP A 188 2.54 14.15 -3.78
C TRP A 188 1.10 14.60 -3.56
N VAL A 189 0.49 15.12 -4.61
CA VAL A 189 -0.92 15.48 -4.63
C VAL A 189 -1.67 14.43 -5.43
N GLU A 190 -2.75 13.89 -4.87
CA GLU A 190 -3.62 12.96 -5.59
C GLU A 190 -4.36 13.73 -6.70
N SER A 191 -4.24 13.26 -7.95
CA SER A 191 -4.98 13.79 -9.11
C SER A 191 -4.60 15.24 -9.49
N MET A 192 -5.56 16.02 -10.00
CA MET A 192 -5.36 17.36 -10.55
C MET A 192 -4.86 18.36 -9.51
N ALA A 193 -3.97 19.25 -9.95
CA ALA A 193 -3.46 20.36 -9.14
C ALA A 193 -4.59 21.24 -8.58
N SER A 194 -4.37 21.79 -7.38
CA SER A 194 -5.37 22.63 -6.70
C SER A 194 -5.84 23.81 -7.57
N SER A 195 -4.94 24.40 -8.37
CA SER A 195 -5.25 25.50 -9.28
C SER A 195 -6.25 25.10 -10.36
N THR A 196 -6.06 23.94 -10.99
CA THR A 196 -6.98 23.42 -12.03
C THR A 196 -8.37 23.17 -11.45
N ARG A 197 -8.45 22.65 -10.22
CA ARG A 197 -9.74 22.44 -9.54
C ARG A 197 -10.45 23.76 -9.25
N LYS A 198 -9.74 24.78 -8.78
CA LYS A 198 -10.30 26.13 -8.56
C LYS A 198 -10.84 26.70 -9.86
N LEU A 199 -10.10 26.56 -10.96
CA LEU A 199 -10.53 27.03 -12.27
C LEU A 199 -11.81 26.30 -12.73
N ILE A 200 -11.87 24.97 -12.61
CA ILE A 200 -13.08 24.19 -12.91
C ILE A 200 -14.26 24.62 -12.03
N ALA A 201 -14.03 24.84 -10.73
CA ALA A 201 -15.08 25.30 -9.81
C ALA A 201 -15.66 26.65 -10.25
N ILE A 202 -14.80 27.60 -10.62
CA ILE A 202 -15.18 28.95 -11.03
C ILE A 202 -15.97 28.89 -12.34
N ILE A 203 -15.44 28.20 -13.36
CA ILE A 203 -16.13 28.06 -14.65
C ILE A 203 -17.50 27.42 -14.46
N TRP A 204 -17.58 26.35 -13.67
CA TRP A 204 -18.83 25.65 -13.43
C TRP A 204 -19.85 26.51 -12.65
N SER A 205 -19.38 27.25 -11.64
CA SER A 205 -20.22 28.18 -10.87
C SER A 205 -20.75 29.33 -11.74
N CYS A 206 -19.91 29.86 -12.64
CA CYS A 206 -20.34 30.88 -13.61
C CYS A 206 -21.38 30.33 -14.59
N ALA A 207 -21.23 29.10 -15.07
CA ALA A 207 -22.21 28.45 -15.94
C ALA A 207 -23.56 28.24 -15.25
N ILE A 208 -23.53 27.75 -14.00
CA ILE A 208 -24.69 27.65 -13.09
C ILE A 208 -25.36 29.03 -12.94
N LEU A 209 -24.60 30.06 -12.56
CA LEU A 209 -25.14 31.40 -12.35
C LEU A 209 -25.76 32.01 -13.63
N THR A 210 -25.13 31.77 -14.78
CA THR A 210 -25.64 32.26 -16.07
C THR A 210 -26.96 31.58 -16.44
N LEU A 211 -27.04 30.25 -16.29
CA LEU A 211 -28.28 29.49 -16.51
C LEU A 211 -29.38 29.95 -15.54
N PHE A 212 -29.01 30.20 -14.29
CA PHE A 212 -29.92 30.72 -13.27
C PHE A 212 -30.54 32.07 -13.68
N VAL A 213 -29.70 33.03 -14.08
CA VAL A 213 -30.19 34.35 -14.53
C VAL A 213 -31.10 34.21 -15.74
N ALA A 214 -30.73 33.36 -16.71
CA ALA A 214 -31.55 33.12 -17.90
C ALA A 214 -32.94 32.55 -17.56
N LEU A 215 -33.03 31.58 -16.65
CA LEU A 215 -34.32 30.99 -16.24
C LEU A 215 -35.22 31.96 -15.47
N ASN A 216 -34.63 32.85 -14.66
CA ASN A 216 -35.39 33.89 -13.97
C ASN A 216 -35.94 34.94 -14.93
N GLN A 217 -35.17 35.34 -15.95
CA GLN A 217 -35.61 36.33 -16.96
C GLN A 217 -36.76 35.80 -17.84
N LEU A 218 -36.93 34.48 -17.92
CA LEU A 218 -38.01 33.85 -18.66
C LEU A 218 -39.27 33.61 -17.81
N ASP A 219 -39.30 34.06 -16.55
CA ASP A 219 -40.33 33.74 -15.54
C ASP A 219 -40.63 32.24 -15.44
N ALA A 220 -39.66 31.39 -15.84
CA ALA A 220 -39.83 29.95 -15.94
C ALA A 220 -39.67 29.24 -14.59
N MET A 221 -39.23 29.95 -13.55
CA MET A 221 -38.90 29.37 -12.25
C MET A 221 -39.40 30.26 -11.13
N SER A 222 -40.22 29.71 -10.23
CA SER A 222 -40.65 30.39 -9.02
C SER A 222 -39.49 30.55 -8.03
N THR A 223 -39.61 31.47 -7.07
CA THR A 223 -38.64 31.64 -5.98
C THR A 223 -38.38 30.33 -5.21
N GLY A 224 -39.39 29.46 -5.10
CA GLY A 224 -39.21 28.12 -4.51
C GLY A 224 -38.37 27.19 -5.39
N GLY A 225 -38.56 27.24 -6.71
CA GLY A 225 -37.75 26.50 -7.68
C GLY A 225 -36.28 26.92 -7.65
N VAL A 226 -36.01 28.22 -7.49
CA VAL A 226 -34.66 28.78 -7.31
C VAL A 226 -33.93 28.18 -6.11
N PHE A 227 -34.62 28.14 -4.96
CA PHE A 227 -34.04 27.59 -3.74
C PHE A 227 -33.80 26.08 -3.87
N GLY A 228 -34.78 25.36 -4.42
CA GLY A 228 -34.64 23.94 -4.73
C GLY A 228 -33.45 23.65 -5.62
N TRP A 229 -33.32 24.37 -6.74
CA TRP A 229 -32.21 24.18 -7.68
C TRP A 229 -30.85 24.47 -7.04
N SER A 230 -30.74 25.53 -6.23
CA SER A 230 -29.50 25.87 -5.52
C SER A 230 -29.07 24.77 -4.54
N LEU A 231 -30.03 24.14 -3.85
CA LEU A 231 -29.78 23.01 -2.96
C LEU A 231 -29.20 21.79 -3.70
N PHE A 232 -29.51 21.62 -4.98
CA PHE A 232 -28.89 20.57 -5.80
C PHE A 232 -27.55 21.03 -6.39
N ALA A 233 -27.49 22.24 -6.95
CA ALA A 233 -26.32 22.74 -7.66
C ALA A 233 -25.05 22.82 -6.78
N ILE A 234 -25.18 23.23 -5.51
CA ILE A 234 -24.04 23.36 -4.59
C ILE A 234 -23.37 22.00 -4.31
N PRO A 235 -24.08 20.94 -3.87
CA PRO A 235 -23.52 19.60 -3.77
C PRO A 235 -22.88 19.09 -5.06
N GLN A 236 -23.48 19.39 -6.23
CA GLN A 236 -22.90 18.98 -7.52
C GLN A 236 -21.51 19.57 -7.73
N VAL A 237 -21.31 20.87 -7.42
CA VAL A 237 -19.98 21.51 -7.48
C VAL A 237 -19.01 20.82 -6.53
N CYS A 238 -19.43 20.53 -5.29
CA CYS A 238 -18.60 19.83 -4.32
C CYS A 238 -18.19 18.43 -4.80
N VAL A 239 -19.10 17.69 -5.43
CA VAL A 239 -18.85 16.36 -5.98
C VAL A 239 -17.92 16.43 -7.20
N LEU A 240 -18.10 17.40 -8.10
CA LEU A 240 -17.23 17.60 -9.27
C LEU A 240 -15.80 17.96 -8.87
N LEU A 241 -15.62 18.76 -7.81
CA LEU A 241 -14.30 19.05 -7.25
C LEU A 241 -13.66 17.81 -6.60
N GLY A 242 -14.52 16.90 -6.14
CA GLY A 242 -14.17 15.62 -5.58
C GLY A 242 -13.45 15.72 -4.24
N SER A 243 -13.09 14.56 -3.72
CA SER A 243 -12.13 14.43 -2.64
C SER A 243 -10.73 14.18 -3.18
N TYR A 244 -9.71 14.65 -2.47
CA TYR A 244 -8.33 14.30 -2.78
C TYR A 244 -7.44 14.27 -1.55
N GLY A 245 -6.43 13.41 -1.59
CA GLY A 245 -5.38 13.34 -0.61
C GLY A 245 -4.13 14.10 -1.02
N GLU A 246 -3.38 14.56 -0.04
CA GLU A 246 -1.97 14.92 -0.16
C GLU A 246 -1.17 13.91 0.66
N LEU A 247 -0.15 13.31 0.06
CA LEU A 247 0.77 12.41 0.73
C LEU A 247 2.10 13.12 0.93
N ALA A 248 2.54 13.22 2.18
CA ALA A 248 3.86 13.71 2.53
C ALA A 248 4.68 12.58 3.14
N LEU A 249 5.88 12.37 2.61
CA LEU A 249 6.87 11.46 3.16
C LEU A 249 8.04 12.28 3.67
N THR A 250 8.30 12.15 4.97
CA THR A 250 9.42 12.82 5.61
C THR A 250 10.32 11.78 6.27
N ARG A 251 11.63 11.88 6.03
CA ARG A 251 12.66 11.11 6.72
C ARG A 251 13.58 12.07 7.43
N ASN A 252 13.68 11.96 8.76
CA ASN A 252 14.54 12.84 9.55
C ASN A 252 16.01 12.38 9.54
N ARG A 253 16.91 13.20 10.09
CA ARG A 253 18.35 12.87 10.26
C ARG A 253 18.58 11.61 11.11
N LYS A 254 17.63 11.26 11.99
CA LYS A 254 17.64 10.03 12.82
C LYS A 254 17.17 8.78 12.06
N GLY A 255 16.79 8.92 10.78
CA GLY A 255 16.30 7.81 9.96
C GLY A 255 14.83 7.44 10.18
N GLN A 256 14.11 8.10 11.10
CA GLN A 256 12.68 7.88 11.31
C GLN A 256 11.90 8.40 10.10
N VAL A 257 11.03 7.53 9.59
CA VAL A 257 10.17 7.81 8.44
C VAL A 257 8.76 8.11 8.96
N LYS A 258 8.26 9.30 8.63
CA LYS A 258 6.89 9.73 8.92
C LYS A 258 6.16 9.91 7.60
N ILE A 259 5.08 9.15 7.44
CA ILE A 259 4.16 9.26 6.31
C ILE A 259 2.94 10.01 6.84
N SER A 260 2.55 11.11 6.22
CA SER A 260 1.30 11.77 6.56
C SER A 260 0.41 11.92 5.34
N ARG A 261 -0.88 11.69 5.56
CA ARG A 261 -1.91 11.82 4.55
C ARG A 261 -2.91 12.88 5.00
N LYS A 262 -3.02 13.94 4.23
CA LYS A 262 -3.99 15.01 4.46
C LYS A 262 -5.16 14.83 3.51
N PHE A 263 -6.35 14.61 4.04
CA PHE A 263 -7.55 14.41 3.22
C PHE A 263 -8.32 15.72 3.08
N ARG A 264 -8.73 16.03 1.85
CA ARG A 264 -9.50 17.22 1.52
C ARG A 264 -10.78 16.84 0.76
N ILE A 265 -11.87 17.50 1.12
CA ILE A 265 -13.13 17.49 0.34
C ILE A 265 -13.28 18.87 -0.26
N ALA A 266 -13.35 18.96 -1.59
CA ALA A 266 -13.23 20.23 -2.30
C ALA A 266 -12.01 21.02 -1.79
N PHE A 267 -12.20 22.15 -1.12
CA PHE A 267 -11.09 22.96 -0.60
C PHE A 267 -10.89 22.85 0.92
N VAL A 268 -11.74 22.07 1.61
CA VAL A 268 -11.72 21.94 3.06
C VAL A 268 -10.89 20.74 3.47
N SER A 269 -9.92 20.96 4.35
CA SER A 269 -9.10 19.90 4.94
C SER A 269 -9.87 19.21 6.08
N LEU A 270 -10.13 17.92 5.97
CA LEU A 270 -10.79 17.15 7.03
C LEU A 270 -9.84 16.73 8.16
N GLY A 271 -8.53 16.73 7.89
CA GLY A 271 -7.52 16.37 8.87
C GLY A 271 -6.29 15.74 8.25
N GLU A 272 -5.24 15.61 9.06
CA GLU A 272 -4.00 14.92 8.71
C GLU A 272 -3.92 13.63 9.53
N LYS A 273 -3.82 12.50 8.83
CA LYS A 273 -3.59 11.20 9.45
C LYS A 273 -2.13 10.83 9.28
N ILE A 274 -1.45 10.61 10.40
CA ILE A 274 -0.05 10.18 10.43
C ILE A 274 -0.01 8.65 10.46
N HIS A 275 0.78 8.07 9.57
CA HIS A 275 0.96 6.63 9.45
C HIS A 275 2.41 6.27 9.81
N LEU A 276 2.55 5.39 10.80
CA LEU A 276 3.83 4.82 11.20
C LEU A 276 4.06 3.52 10.42
N PRO A 277 5.17 3.39 9.67
CA PRO A 277 5.43 2.19 8.87
C PRO A 277 5.75 0.96 9.72
N GLU A 278 6.11 1.12 10.99
CA GLU A 278 6.54 0.05 11.89
C GLU A 278 5.45 -1.02 12.15
N GLY A 279 4.17 -0.66 12.04
CA GLY A 279 3.03 -1.58 12.22
C GLY A 279 2.58 -2.34 10.97
N HIS A 280 3.28 -2.17 9.85
CA HIS A 280 2.90 -2.74 8.55
C HIS A 280 4.03 -3.62 8.01
N GLU A 281 3.68 -4.72 7.35
CA GLU A 281 4.66 -5.68 6.82
C GLU A 281 5.14 -5.33 5.42
N GLY A 282 4.24 -4.80 4.60
CA GLY A 282 4.50 -4.56 3.18
C GLY A 282 3.78 -3.36 2.62
N LEU A 283 4.11 -3.09 1.36
CA LEU A 283 3.44 -2.14 0.49
C LEU A 283 2.76 -2.94 -0.62
N LYS A 284 1.52 -2.58 -0.94
CA LYS A 284 0.80 -3.15 -2.07
C LYS A 284 0.39 -2.03 -3.01
N CYS A 285 0.73 -2.21 -4.28
CA CYS A 285 0.25 -1.37 -5.37
C CYS A 285 -0.75 -2.20 -6.19
N ALA A 286 -2.00 -1.75 -6.23
CA ALA A 286 -3.08 -2.46 -6.90
C ALA A 286 -3.88 -1.52 -7.79
N ILE A 287 -4.24 -1.99 -8.98
CA ILE A 287 -5.23 -1.33 -9.83
C ILE A 287 -6.62 -1.70 -9.29
N ARG A 288 -7.43 -0.69 -8.96
CA ARG A 288 -8.81 -0.90 -8.53
C ARG A 288 -9.75 -0.22 -9.50
N ALA A 289 -10.56 -1.05 -10.16
CA ALA A 289 -11.80 -0.64 -10.81
C ALA A 289 -12.94 -0.85 -9.82
N SER A 290 -13.00 -0.08 -8.74
CA SER A 290 -14.14 -0.16 -7.82
C SER A 290 -15.19 0.87 -8.23
N MET A 291 -16.16 0.45 -9.03
CA MET A 291 -17.46 1.13 -9.07
C MET A 291 -18.29 0.59 -7.91
N GLY A 292 -18.33 1.32 -6.80
CA GLY A 292 -19.24 0.98 -5.72
C GLY A 292 -20.67 1.44 -6.03
N LEU A 293 -21.63 0.92 -5.25
CA LEU A 293 -23.02 1.35 -5.32
C LEU A 293 -23.16 2.86 -5.06
N PHE A 294 -22.30 3.40 -4.19
CA PHE A 294 -22.33 4.82 -3.83
C PHE A 294 -22.03 5.72 -5.03
N GLU A 295 -21.04 5.37 -5.86
CA GLU A 295 -20.70 6.12 -7.08
C GLU A 295 -21.86 6.15 -8.08
N TRP A 296 -22.62 5.05 -8.20
CA TRP A 296 -23.83 4.99 -9.01
C TRP A 296 -24.95 5.87 -8.46
N VAL A 297 -25.17 5.88 -7.15
CA VAL A 297 -26.16 6.78 -6.51
C VAL A 297 -25.80 8.24 -6.75
N VAL A 298 -24.51 8.59 -6.61
CA VAL A 298 -24.01 9.94 -6.89
C VAL A 298 -24.21 10.30 -8.37
N LEU A 299 -23.95 9.38 -9.30
CA LEU A 299 -24.19 9.59 -10.72
C LEU A 299 -25.67 9.89 -11.03
N VAL A 300 -26.60 9.10 -10.50
CA VAL A 300 -28.05 9.32 -10.68
C VAL A 300 -28.48 10.67 -10.11
N PHE A 301 -27.96 11.02 -8.92
CA PHE A 301 -28.23 12.31 -8.30
C PHE A 301 -27.67 13.49 -9.12
N LEU A 302 -26.54 13.29 -9.80
CA LEU A 302 -25.96 14.30 -10.69
C LEU A 302 -26.76 14.46 -11.98
N LEU A 303 -27.32 13.38 -12.53
CA LEU A 303 -28.08 13.40 -13.79
C LEU A 303 -29.46 14.08 -13.64
N LEU A 304 -30.09 14.01 -12.47
CA LEU A 304 -31.45 14.51 -12.23
C LEU A 304 -31.61 16.04 -12.50
N PRO A 305 -30.77 16.93 -11.95
CA PRO A 305 -30.91 18.37 -12.18
C PRO A 305 -30.32 18.79 -13.53
N THR A 306 -29.27 18.11 -13.96
CA THR A 306 -28.43 18.50 -15.09
C THR A 306 -27.76 17.26 -15.69
N LEU A 307 -28.05 16.95 -16.96
CA LEU A 307 -27.46 15.78 -17.63
C LEU A 307 -25.92 15.88 -17.74
N LEU A 308 -25.40 17.09 -17.95
CA LEU A 308 -23.98 17.33 -18.23
C LEU A 308 -23.04 16.97 -17.05
N PRO A 309 -23.28 17.38 -15.78
CA PRO A 309 -22.52 16.91 -14.62
C PRO A 309 -22.46 15.41 -14.47
N GLY A 310 -23.58 14.73 -14.69
CA GLY A 310 -23.62 13.28 -14.59
C GLY A 310 -22.69 12.63 -15.63
N ILE A 311 -22.79 13.07 -16.89
CA ILE A 311 -21.91 12.60 -17.96
C ILE A 311 -20.44 12.92 -17.64
N ALA A 312 -20.13 14.15 -17.24
CA ALA A 312 -18.77 14.56 -16.89
C ALA A 312 -18.21 13.74 -15.71
N PHE A 313 -19.01 13.51 -14.67
CA PHE A 313 -18.64 12.69 -13.53
C PHE A 313 -18.41 11.24 -13.91
N TYR A 314 -19.24 10.67 -14.78
CA TYR A 314 -19.06 9.32 -15.28
C TYR A 314 -17.69 9.15 -15.96
N PHE A 315 -17.35 10.02 -16.91
CA PHE A 315 -16.08 9.92 -17.62
C PHE A 315 -14.86 10.29 -16.77
N LEU A 316 -14.99 11.30 -15.91
CA LEU A 316 -13.87 11.75 -15.09
C LEU A 316 -13.64 10.81 -13.91
N VAL A 317 -14.68 10.35 -13.22
CA VAL A 317 -14.56 9.64 -11.94
C VAL A 317 -14.81 8.15 -12.06
N MET A 318 -15.85 7.71 -12.75
CA MET A 318 -16.24 6.29 -12.76
C MET A 318 -15.49 5.46 -13.80
N HIS A 319 -15.32 5.97 -15.01
CA HIS A 319 -14.82 5.19 -16.15
C HIS A 319 -13.33 4.83 -16.03
N ARG A 320 -12.55 5.61 -15.28
CA ARG A 320 -11.10 5.42 -15.23
C ARG A 320 -10.70 4.62 -13.99
N PRO A 321 -9.94 3.52 -14.14
CA PRO A 321 -9.40 2.80 -12.99
C PRO A 321 -8.42 3.69 -12.22
N PHE A 322 -8.27 3.40 -10.93
CA PHE A 322 -7.31 4.09 -10.08
C PHE A 322 -6.26 3.11 -9.57
N VAL A 323 -5.02 3.55 -9.54
CA VAL A 323 -3.93 2.85 -8.87
C VAL A 323 -3.90 3.28 -7.41
N VAL A 324 -3.98 2.30 -6.53
CA VAL A 324 -4.03 2.49 -5.08
C VAL A 324 -2.74 1.94 -4.48
N VAL A 325 -2.00 2.82 -3.80
CA VAL A 325 -0.85 2.44 -2.99
C VAL A 325 -1.31 2.32 -1.54
N SER A 326 -1.14 1.15 -0.96
CA SER A 326 -1.61 0.83 0.38
C SER A 326 -0.54 0.13 1.21
N LEU A 327 -0.64 0.27 2.54
CA LEU A 327 0.13 -0.52 3.49
C LEU A 327 -0.64 -1.79 3.84
N THR A 328 0.08 -2.92 3.89
CA THR A 328 -0.47 -4.23 4.21
C THR A 328 -0.02 -4.71 5.59
N LYS A 329 -0.92 -5.40 6.29
CA LYS A 329 -0.62 -6.19 7.51
C LYS A 329 -0.47 -7.67 7.18
N HIS A 330 -0.20 -8.48 8.22
CA HIS A 330 0.09 -9.93 8.33
C HIS A 330 -0.57 -10.97 7.37
N THR A 331 -1.31 -10.58 6.34
CA THR A 331 -2.00 -11.48 5.39
C THR A 331 -2.06 -10.91 3.97
N GLY A 332 -1.31 -9.85 3.65
CA GLY A 332 -1.45 -9.12 2.38
C GLY A 332 -2.76 -8.34 2.25
N ARG A 333 -3.60 -8.34 3.31
CA ARG A 333 -4.82 -7.55 3.35
C ARG A 333 -4.47 -6.07 3.47
N GLU A 334 -5.07 -5.29 2.58
CA GLU A 334 -4.93 -3.84 2.57
C GLU A 334 -5.63 -3.25 3.79
N GLU A 335 -4.87 -2.55 4.63
CA GLU A 335 -5.42 -1.92 5.83
C GLU A 335 -5.55 -0.41 5.65
N THR A 336 -4.51 0.21 5.11
CA THR A 336 -4.42 1.66 5.02
C THR A 336 -4.08 2.08 3.60
N VAL A 337 -5.00 2.77 2.95
CA VAL A 337 -4.73 3.44 1.67
C VAL A 337 -3.86 4.67 1.93
N LEU A 338 -2.68 4.71 1.34
CA LEU A 338 -1.75 5.85 1.41
C LEU A 338 -2.01 6.85 0.30
N PHE A 339 -2.17 6.37 -0.93
CA PHE A 339 -2.27 7.23 -2.10
C PHE A 339 -3.19 6.64 -3.16
N ARG A 340 -3.85 7.53 -3.92
CA ARG A 340 -4.68 7.19 -5.07
C ARG A 340 -4.29 8.05 -6.25
N THR A 341 -3.98 7.44 -7.39
CA THR A 341 -3.71 8.16 -8.63
C THR A 341 -4.38 7.49 -9.81
N ARG A 342 -4.59 8.26 -10.88
CA ARG A 342 -5.05 7.75 -12.17
C ARG A 342 -3.89 7.35 -13.07
N ASP A 343 -2.69 7.85 -12.79
CA ASP A 343 -1.49 7.53 -13.55
C ASP A 343 -0.81 6.31 -12.93
N GLU A 344 -0.81 5.21 -13.66
CA GLU A 344 -0.17 3.97 -13.22
C GLU A 344 1.33 4.14 -13.01
N ASN A 345 2.01 4.92 -13.85
CA ASN A 345 3.44 5.15 -13.75
C ASN A 345 3.77 5.90 -12.45
N GLN A 346 2.99 6.95 -12.15
CA GLN A 346 3.12 7.69 -10.90
C GLN A 346 2.85 6.79 -9.68
N GLY A 347 1.84 5.92 -9.74
CA GLY A 347 1.53 4.98 -8.66
C GLY A 347 2.68 4.00 -8.40
N ARG A 348 3.25 3.44 -9.47
CA ARG A 348 4.42 2.54 -9.41
C ARG A 348 5.67 3.27 -8.89
N GLU A 349 5.94 4.48 -9.35
CA GLU A 349 7.07 5.30 -8.89
C GLU A 349 6.98 5.57 -7.38
N ILE A 350 5.83 6.03 -6.91
CA ILE A 350 5.60 6.30 -5.48
C ILE A 350 5.79 5.01 -4.66
N ALA A 351 5.26 3.89 -5.13
CA ALA A 351 5.42 2.59 -4.46
C ALA A 351 6.89 2.15 -4.38
N GLN A 352 7.67 2.34 -5.45
CA GLN A 352 9.11 2.04 -5.49
C GLN A 352 9.92 2.96 -4.56
N ILE A 353 9.60 4.26 -4.53
CA ILE A 353 10.24 5.23 -3.63
C ILE A 353 9.95 4.87 -2.17
N LEU A 354 8.69 4.55 -1.85
CA LEU A 354 8.29 4.11 -0.51
C LEU A 354 9.01 2.81 -0.13
N HIS A 355 9.08 1.83 -1.04
CA HIS A 355 9.84 0.58 -0.83
C HIS A 355 11.30 0.87 -0.51
N LYS A 356 11.97 1.73 -1.30
CA LYS A 356 13.39 2.07 -1.10
C LYS A 356 13.65 2.80 0.22
N ILE A 357 12.74 3.67 0.64
CA ILE A 357 12.91 4.49 1.86
C ILE A 357 12.55 3.70 3.12
N ILE A 358 11.48 2.90 3.07
CA ILE A 358 10.96 2.16 4.22
C ILE A 358 11.65 0.80 4.37
N GLY A 359 12.10 0.18 3.27
CA GLY A 359 12.75 -1.14 3.27
C GLY A 359 11.79 -2.31 3.55
N LYS A 360 10.52 -2.18 3.13
CA LYS A 360 9.46 -3.20 3.30
C LYS A 360 9.20 -3.89 1.99
N THR A 361 8.71 -5.13 1.98
CA THR A 361 8.39 -5.88 0.75
C THR A 361 7.33 -5.15 -0.08
N LEU A 362 7.54 -5.08 -1.39
CA LEU A 362 6.60 -4.48 -2.34
C LEU A 362 5.95 -5.58 -3.17
N ASP A 363 4.62 -5.60 -3.16
CA ASP A 363 3.80 -6.50 -3.95
C ASP A 363 3.04 -5.70 -5.01
N PHE A 364 3.13 -6.13 -6.26
CA PHE A 364 2.40 -5.57 -7.39
C PHE A 364 1.32 -6.57 -7.79
N SER A 365 0.07 -6.26 -7.46
CA SER A 365 -1.08 -7.04 -7.93
C SER A 365 -1.69 -6.32 -9.13
N GLY A 366 -1.51 -6.90 -10.32
CA GLY A 366 -2.14 -6.45 -11.56
C GLY A 366 -3.60 -6.85 -11.65
#